data_AF-A0A2V5K8K0-F1
#
_entry.id   AF-A0A2V5K8K0-F1
#
_cell.length_a   1.000
_cell.length_b   1.000
_cell.length_c   1.000
_cell.angle_alpha   90.00
_cell.angle_beta   90.00
_cell.angle_gamma   90.00
#
_symmetry.space_group_name_H-M   'P 1'
#
loop_
_entity.id
_entity.type
_entity.pdbx_description
1 polymer ?
#
loop_
_entity_poly.entity_id
_entity_poly.type
_entity_poly.pdbx_seq_one_letter_code
_entity_poly.pdbx_strand_id
1 'polypeptide(L)'
;ALFAGFDPKIDKIDFEKDFYPAIMEALFKSEAWIAIVMITDLLARRYRFNVPGTAANLNWTRRMQRSVAQLRSTRNVQARMRLIRDLLEKSGRI
;
A
#
# COMPACT_ATOMS: atom_id res chain seq x y z
N ALA A 1 -6.84 -12.78 -18.42
CA ALA A 1 -5.67 -12.09 -17.83
C ALA A 1 -5.66 -12.37 -16.33
N LEU A 2 -4.52 -12.77 -15.74
CA LEU A 2 -4.36 -12.77 -14.28
C LEU A 2 -4.33 -11.32 -13.80
N PHE A 3 -5.18 -10.94 -12.85
CA PHE A 3 -5.15 -9.61 -12.26
C PHE A 3 -3.81 -9.41 -11.55
N ALA A 4 -3.04 -8.38 -11.93
CA ALA A 4 -1.72 -8.08 -11.38
C ALA A 4 -0.70 -9.24 -11.41
N GLY A 5 -0.85 -10.21 -12.33
CA GLY A 5 0.04 -11.39 -12.39
C GLY A 5 -0.10 -12.35 -11.20
N PHE A 6 -1.18 -12.21 -10.41
CA PHE A 6 -1.43 -12.99 -9.21
C PHE A 6 -2.05 -14.36 -9.51
N ASP A 7 -1.43 -15.47 -9.06
CA ASP A 7 -1.97 -16.83 -9.26
C ASP A 7 -3.14 -17.12 -8.30
N PRO A 8 -4.38 -17.25 -8.80
CA PRO A 8 -5.55 -17.52 -7.97
C PRO A 8 -5.57 -18.93 -7.36
N LYS A 9 -4.62 -19.82 -7.73
CA LYS A 9 -4.54 -21.20 -7.20
C LYS A 9 -3.79 -21.30 -5.85
N ILE A 10 -3.33 -20.18 -5.29
CA ILE A 10 -2.71 -20.15 -3.98
C ILE A 10 -3.81 -20.28 -2.90
N ASP A 11 -3.87 -21.44 -2.24
CA ASP A 11 -4.87 -21.75 -1.20
C ASP A 11 -4.89 -20.77 -0.01
N LYS A 12 -3.76 -20.09 0.25
CA LYS A 12 -3.66 -19.10 1.33
C LYS A 12 -2.74 -17.95 0.94
N ILE A 13 -3.35 -16.78 0.74
CA ILE A 13 -2.68 -15.55 0.33
C ILE A 13 -2.27 -14.75 1.57
N ASP A 14 -0.99 -14.50 1.75
CA ASP A 14 -0.50 -13.48 2.68
C ASP A 14 -0.60 -12.10 2.04
N PHE A 15 -1.39 -11.22 2.66
CA PHE A 15 -1.61 -9.88 2.11
C PHE A 15 -0.31 -9.10 1.91
N GLU A 16 0.63 -9.16 2.86
CA GLU A 16 1.85 -8.34 2.81
C GLU A 16 2.95 -8.96 1.95
N LYS A 17 3.01 -10.29 1.87
CA LYS A 17 4.07 -11.01 1.12
C LYS A 17 3.68 -11.31 -0.31
N ASP A 18 2.43 -11.67 -0.55
CA ASP A 18 2.00 -12.18 -1.86
C ASP A 18 1.24 -11.11 -2.64
N PHE A 19 0.23 -10.49 -2.01
CA PHE A 19 -0.65 -9.54 -2.71
C PHE A 19 -0.05 -8.13 -2.82
N TYR A 20 0.48 -7.59 -1.72
CA TYR A 20 0.94 -6.21 -1.62
C TYR A 20 2.03 -5.85 -2.65
N PRO A 21 3.09 -6.67 -2.84
CA PRO A 21 4.10 -6.36 -3.84
C PRO A 21 3.53 -6.41 -5.27
N ALA A 22 2.70 -7.41 -5.57
CA ALA A 22 2.11 -7.61 -6.90
C ALA A 22 1.21 -6.43 -7.31
N ILE A 23 0.35 -5.96 -6.42
CA ILE A 23 -0.56 -4.84 -6.74
C ILE A 23 0.19 -3.51 -6.87
N MET A 24 1.21 -3.27 -6.05
CA MET A 24 2.06 -2.06 -6.15
C MET A 24 2.87 -2.07 -7.44
N GLU A 25 3.43 -3.21 -7.81
CA GLU A 25 4.15 -3.38 -9.07
C GLU A 25 3.23 -3.13 -10.27
N ALA A 26 2.03 -3.72 -10.27
CA ALA A 26 1.03 -3.52 -11.32
C ALA A 26 0.60 -2.04 -11.43
N LEU A 27 0.42 -1.35 -10.30
CA LEU A 27 0.12 0.08 -10.27
C LEU A 27 1.25 0.90 -10.91
N PHE A 28 2.50 0.66 -10.52
CA PHE A 28 3.63 1.43 -11.02
C PHE A 28 3.97 1.14 -12.48
N LYS A 29 3.72 -0.08 -12.96
CA LYS A 29 3.83 -0.49 -14.37
C LYS A 29 2.69 -0.01 -15.27
N SER A 30 1.63 0.58 -14.70
CA SER A 30 0.53 1.10 -15.53
C SER A 30 1.01 2.23 -16.44
N GLU A 31 0.31 2.47 -17.56
CA GLU A 31 0.57 3.60 -18.47
C GLU A 31 0.01 4.94 -17.94
N ALA A 32 -0.47 4.99 -16.70
CA ALA A 32 -0.97 6.22 -16.11
C ALA A 32 0.15 7.26 -15.99
N TRP A 33 -0.16 8.53 -16.27
CA TRP A 33 0.84 9.59 -16.12
C TRP A 33 1.30 9.76 -14.66
N ILE A 34 0.38 9.59 -13.71
CA ILE A 34 0.64 9.67 -12.27
C ILE A 34 0.11 8.42 -11.58
N ALA A 35 0.94 7.80 -10.73
CA ALA A 35 0.53 6.75 -9.81
C ALA A 35 0.49 7.31 -8.39
N ILE A 36 -0.67 7.22 -7.71
CA ILE A 36 -0.86 7.74 -6.35
C ILE A 36 -1.06 6.56 -5.40
N VAL A 37 -0.26 6.51 -4.33
CA VAL A 37 -0.40 5.53 -3.25
C VAL A 37 -0.88 6.23 -1.99
N MET A 38 -2.01 5.80 -1.45
CA MET A 38 -2.50 6.30 -0.18
C MET A 38 -1.54 5.91 0.94
N ILE A 39 -1.32 6.79 1.91
CA ILE A 39 -0.43 6.50 3.05
C ILE A 39 -0.89 5.29 3.88
N THR A 40 -2.20 5.01 3.90
CA THR A 40 -2.75 3.80 4.52
C THR A 40 -2.29 2.55 3.80
N ASP A 41 -2.31 2.55 2.47
CA ASP A 41 -1.85 1.41 1.66
C ASP A 41 -0.33 1.31 1.73
N LEU A 42 0.40 2.42 1.58
CA LEU A 42 1.85 2.47 1.74
C LEU A 42 2.31 1.88 3.10
N LEU A 43 1.50 2.03 4.15
CA LEU A 43 1.78 1.52 5.49
C LEU A 43 1.00 0.23 5.85
N ALA A 44 0.32 -0.40 4.90
CA ALA A 44 -0.51 -1.61 5.09
C ALA A 44 -1.51 -1.51 6.25
N ARG A 45 -2.22 -0.38 6.33
CA ARG A 45 -3.22 -0.08 7.38
C ARG A 45 -4.62 -0.47 6.91
N ARG A 46 -5.37 -1.13 7.78
CA ARG A 46 -6.72 -1.65 7.49
C ARG A 46 -7.87 -0.73 7.89
N TYR A 47 -7.59 0.34 8.63
CA TYR A 47 -8.65 1.22 9.12
C TYR A 47 -9.15 2.16 8.01
N ARG A 48 -10.45 2.46 8.04
CA ARG A 48 -11.05 3.48 7.16
C ARG A 48 -11.03 4.83 7.87
N PHE A 49 -10.63 5.87 7.14
CA PHE A 49 -10.70 7.25 7.62
C PHE A 49 -12.09 7.87 7.39
N ASN A 50 -12.85 7.32 6.44
CA ASN A 50 -14.21 7.76 6.11
C ASN A 50 -15.06 6.56 5.66
N VAL A 51 -16.33 6.56 6.02
CA VAL A 51 -17.36 5.66 5.51
C VAL A 51 -18.53 6.51 5.00
N PRO A 52 -18.66 6.72 3.68
CA PRO A 52 -19.74 7.52 3.10
C PRO A 52 -21.14 7.04 3.55
N GLY A 53 -22.09 7.97 3.66
CA GLY A 53 -23.47 7.66 4.07
C GLY A 53 -23.64 7.34 5.56
N THR A 54 -22.60 7.52 6.38
CA THR A 54 -22.70 7.34 7.84
C THR A 54 -22.44 8.66 8.55
N ALA A 55 -23.35 9.03 9.45
CA ALA A 55 -23.18 10.14 10.40
C ALA A 55 -22.42 9.67 11.66
N ALA A 56 -21.40 8.85 11.49
CA ALA A 56 -20.65 8.29 12.61
C ALA A 56 -19.56 9.28 13.08
N ASN A 57 -19.48 9.51 14.40
CA ASN A 57 -18.49 10.40 15.06
C ASN A 57 -17.02 10.01 14.82
N LEU A 58 -16.76 8.85 14.19
CA LEU A 58 -15.42 8.33 13.91
C LEU A 58 -14.93 8.64 12.49
N ASN A 59 -15.80 9.16 11.60
CA ASN A 59 -15.36 9.65 10.29
C ASN A 59 -14.48 10.88 10.46
N TRP A 60 -13.41 10.97 9.65
CA TRP A 60 -12.49 12.11 9.59
C TRP A 60 -11.68 12.39 10.88
N THR A 61 -11.81 11.57 11.92
CA THR A 61 -11.10 11.76 13.21
C THR A 61 -9.89 10.84 13.38
N ARG A 62 -9.72 9.82 12.52
CA ARG A 62 -8.62 8.85 12.62
C ARG A 62 -7.26 9.51 12.39
N ARG A 63 -6.36 9.37 13.37
CA ARG A 63 -4.95 9.79 13.29
C ARG A 63 -4.02 8.58 13.27
N MET A 64 -2.87 8.72 12.60
CA MET A 64 -1.77 7.77 12.75
C MET A 64 -1.21 7.86 14.17
N GLN A 65 -1.08 6.71 14.83
CA GLN A 65 -0.59 6.61 16.21
C GLN A 65 0.94 6.71 16.33
N ARG A 66 1.63 7.21 15.30
CA ARG A 66 3.09 7.34 15.24
C ARG A 66 3.48 8.64 14.56
N SER A 67 4.52 9.28 15.08
CA SER A 67 5.14 10.43 14.42
C SER A 67 5.91 10.00 13.17
N VAL A 68 6.20 10.95 12.28
CA VAL A 68 7.02 10.70 11.09
C VAL A 68 8.41 10.17 11.46
N ALA A 69 9.02 10.70 12.53
CA ALA A 69 10.31 10.22 13.03
C ALA A 69 10.25 8.75 13.48
N GLN A 70 9.19 8.37 14.20
CA GLN A 70 8.97 6.99 14.61
C GLN A 70 8.72 6.06 13.42
N LEU A 71 8.00 6.52 12.39
CA LEU A 71 7.81 5.75 11.15
C LEU A 71 9.15 5.52 10.45
N ARG A 72 10.00 6.56 10.35
CA ARG A 72 11.31 6.48 9.71
C ARG A 72 12.27 5.52 10.41
N SER A 73 12.20 5.41 11.74
CA SER A 73 13.04 4.49 12.51
C SER A 73 12.48 3.06 12.62
N THR A 74 11.25 2.80 12.17
CA THR A 74 10.63 1.48 12.29
C THR A 74 11.15 0.52 11.22
N ARG A 75 11.78 -0.59 11.64
CA ARG A 75 12.39 -1.59 10.73
C ARG A 75 11.43 -2.11 9.64
N ASN A 76 10.18 -2.42 9.99
CA ASN A 76 9.18 -2.91 9.02
C ASN A 76 8.79 -1.83 8.01
N VAL A 77 8.68 -0.56 8.45
CA VAL A 77 8.40 0.55 7.55
C VAL A 77 9.58 0.76 6.60
N GLN A 78 10.81 0.73 7.11
CA GLN A 78 12.01 0.84 6.26
C GLN A 78 12.10 -0.29 5.23
N ALA A 79 11.81 -1.54 5.62
CA ALA A 79 11.78 -2.67 4.69
C ALA A 79 10.75 -2.45 3.58
N ARG A 80 9.57 -1.93 3.93
CA ARG A 80 8.54 -1.61 2.95
C ARG A 80 8.93 -0.44 2.04
N MET A 81 9.56 0.61 2.56
CA MET A 81 10.07 1.72 1.74
C MET A 81 11.15 1.25 0.76
N ARG A 82 12.00 0.29 1.14
CA ARG A 82 12.96 -0.34 0.21
C ARG A 82 12.24 -1.08 -0.91
N LEU A 83 11.27 -1.95 -0.58
CA LEU A 83 10.45 -2.63 -1.58
C LEU A 83 9.80 -1.63 -2.56
N ILE A 84 9.18 -0.57 -2.06
CA ILE A 84 8.53 0.44 -2.90
C ILE A 84 9.54 1.16 -3.80
N ARG A 85 10.70 1.52 -3.27
CA ARG A 85 11.78 2.13 -4.06
C ARG A 85 12.23 1.20 -5.19
N ASP A 86 12.47 -0.07 -4.89
CA ASP A 86 12.89 -1.06 -5.89
C ASP A 86 11.84 -1.23 -6.99
N LEU A 87 10.54 -1.20 -6.65
CA LEU A 87 9.46 -1.29 -7.63
C LEU A 87 9.33 -0.02 -8.49
N LEU A 88 9.56 1.17 -7.91
CA LEU A 88 9.58 2.43 -8.64
C LEU A 88 10.75 2.48 -9.63
N GLU A 89 11.95 2.06 -9.22
CA GLU A 89 13.11 1.96 -10.12
C GLU A 89 12.86 0.97 -11.26
N LYS A 90 12.35 -0.23 -10.96
CA LYS A 90 12.05 -1.26 -11.97
C LYS A 90 10.99 -0.83 -12.99
N SER A 91 10.10 0.08 -12.62
CA SER A 91 9.03 0.58 -13.50
C SER A 91 9.40 1.89 -14.21
N GLY A 92 10.60 2.44 -13.98
CA GLY A 92 11.02 3.71 -14.57
C GLY A 92 10.24 4.92 -14.04
N ARG A 93 9.65 4.80 -12.85
CA ARG A 93 8.93 5.90 -12.19
C ARG A 93 9.85 6.85 -11.43
N ILE A 94 11.05 6.39 -11.09
CA ILE A 94 12.17 7.18 -10.53
C ILE A 94 13.50 6.73 -11.13
#